data_AF-A0A832YDX6-F1
#
_entry.id   AF-A0A832YDX6-F1
#
_cell.length_a   1.000
_cell.length_b   1.000
_cell.length_c   1.000
_cell.angle_alpha   90.00
_cell.angle_beta   90.00
_cell.angle_gamma   90.00
#
_symmetry.space_group_name_H-M   'P 1'
#
loop_
_entity.id
_entity.type
_entity.pdbx_description
1 polymer ?
#
loop_
_entity_poly.entity_id
_entity_poly.type
_entity_poly.pdbx_seq_one_letter_code
_entity_poly.pdbx_strand_id
1 'polypeptide(L)'
;MGLVYNHLATLVCAVFASVLTLLWPMFVEFDHVFDLVFIMAVPIMWFITIVCFVAQRSADWMHGQDHSHKSAKKLVYTSDGKTTNEKS
;
A
#
# COMPACT_ATOMS: atom_id res chain seq x y z
N MET A 1 -2.45 -7.07 11.53
CA MET A 1 -3.06 -6.93 10.19
C MET A 1 -2.16 -7.43 9.03
N GLY A 2 -1.73 -8.70 9.02
CA GLY A 2 -1.45 -9.49 7.80
C GLY A 2 -0.14 -9.23 7.02
N LEU A 3 0.63 -10.29 6.74
CA LEU A 3 1.96 -10.36 6.10
C LEU A 3 2.24 -9.47 4.85
N VAL A 4 1.25 -8.79 4.28
CA VAL A 4 1.35 -7.84 3.16
C VAL A 4 0.65 -6.50 3.46
N TYR A 5 0.67 -6.05 4.72
CA TYR A 5 0.17 -4.75 5.21
C TYR A 5 0.37 -3.64 4.17
N ASN A 6 -0.73 -3.06 3.70
CA ASN A 6 -0.81 -1.77 3.00
C ASN A 6 -0.03 -1.62 1.67
N HIS A 7 0.73 -2.63 1.23
CA HIS A 7 1.61 -2.53 0.07
C HIS A 7 1.02 -3.05 -1.24
N LEU A 8 -0.23 -3.54 -1.20
CA LEU A 8 -0.90 -4.21 -2.33
C LEU A 8 -1.01 -3.31 -3.56
N ALA A 9 -1.34 -2.02 -3.39
CA ALA A 9 -1.47 -1.12 -4.52
C ALA A 9 -0.10 -0.81 -5.16
N THR A 10 0.97 -0.67 -4.36
CA THR A 10 2.32 -0.53 -4.93
C THR A 10 2.77 -1.82 -5.61
N LEU A 11 2.44 -2.98 -5.04
CA LEU A 11 2.79 -4.28 -5.62
C LEU A 11 2.11 -4.45 -6.99
N VAL A 12 0.81 -4.16 -7.08
CA VAL A 12 0.05 -4.21 -8.34
C VAL A 12 0.60 -3.22 -9.36
N CYS A 13 0.87 -1.97 -8.97
CA CYS A 13 1.48 -0.98 -9.87
C CYS A 13 2.88 -1.40 -10.36
N ALA A 14 3.72 -1.95 -9.48
CA ALA A 14 5.07 -2.41 -9.83
C ALA A 14 5.04 -3.62 -10.76
N VAL A 15 4.15 -4.58 -10.52
CA VAL A 15 3.94 -5.73 -11.42
C VAL A 15 3.47 -5.25 -12.79
N PHE A 16 2.50 -4.34 -12.83
CA PHE A 16 1.99 -3.79 -14.09
C PHE A 16 3.07 -3.01 -14.86
N ALA A 17 3.86 -2.16 -14.18
CA ALA A 17 4.99 -1.46 -14.79
C ALA A 17 6.06 -2.42 -15.32
N SER A 18 6.31 -3.52 -14.59
CA SER A 18 7.25 -4.56 -15.01
C SER A 18 6.77 -5.31 -16.24
N VAL A 19 5.48 -5.66 -16.31
CA VAL A 19 4.86 -6.28 -17.48
C VAL A 19 4.98 -5.36 -18.70
N LEU A 20 4.64 -4.08 -18.57
CA LEU A 20 4.79 -3.12 -19.68
C LEU A 20 6.24 -2.96 -20.15
N THR A 21 7.19 -2.97 -19.22
CA THR A 21 8.63 -2.89 -19.54
C THR A 21 9.12 -4.15 -20.26
N LEU A 22 8.67 -5.34 -19.85
CA LEU A 22 9.02 -6.62 -20.51
C LEU A 22 8.33 -6.79 -21.86
N LEU A 23 7.14 -6.22 -22.00
CA LEU A 23 6.33 -6.29 -23.21
C LEU A 23 6.87 -5.34 -24.31
N TRP A 24 7.60 -4.28 -23.92
CA TRP A 24 8.23 -3.33 -24.84
C TRP A 24 9.13 -3.98 -25.89
N PRO A 25 10.18 -4.77 -25.56
CA PRO A 25 11.04 -5.38 -26.57
C PRO A 25 10.30 -6.34 -27.51
N MET A 26 9.13 -6.88 -27.12
CA MET A 26 8.31 -7.74 -27.97
C MET A 26 7.51 -6.95 -29.03
N PHE A 27 7.14 -5.69 -28.74
CA PHE A 27 6.37 -4.84 -29.65
C PHE A 27 7.18 -3.75 -30.35
N VAL A 28 8.44 -3.54 -29.97
CA VAL A 28 9.30 -2.48 -30.55
C VAL A 28 9.53 -2.67 -32.05
N GLU A 29 9.48 -3.90 -32.54
CA GLU A 29 9.70 -4.24 -33.96
C GLU A 29 8.42 -4.23 -34.80
N PHE A 30 7.22 -4.10 -34.19
CA PHE A 30 5.95 -4.18 -34.91
C PHE A 30 5.55 -2.88 -35.61
N ASP A 31 5.68 -1.74 -34.92
CA ASP A 31 5.40 -0.41 -35.48
C ASP A 31 6.01 0.68 -34.60
N HIS A 32 6.42 1.80 -35.22
CA HIS A 32 7.04 2.93 -34.52
C HIS A 32 6.06 3.63 -33.55
N VAL A 33 4.74 3.48 -33.78
CA VAL A 33 3.72 4.01 -32.86
C VAL A 33 3.76 3.29 -31.51
N PHE A 34 4.01 1.97 -31.49
CA PHE A 34 4.11 1.22 -30.23
C PHE A 34 5.33 1.66 -29.43
N ASP A 35 6.47 1.87 -30.07
CA ASP A 35 7.68 2.36 -29.40
C ASP A 35 7.45 3.73 -28.73
N LEU A 36 6.74 4.64 -29.41
CA LEU A 36 6.37 5.95 -28.86
C LEU A 36 5.40 5.84 -27.67
N VAL A 37 4.47 4.88 -27.71
CA VAL A 37 3.58 4.61 -26.57
C VAL A 37 4.38 4.06 -25.39
N PHE A 38 5.28 3.10 -25.59
CA PHE A 38 6.05 2.49 -24.52
C PHE A 38 7.07 3.47 -23.91
N ILE A 39 7.77 4.29 -24.71
CA ILE A 39 8.75 5.26 -24.20
C ILE A 39 8.12 6.33 -23.30
N MET A 40 6.83 6.63 -23.50
CA MET A 40 6.06 7.55 -22.66
C MET A 40 5.37 6.82 -21.50
N ALA A 41 4.76 5.66 -21.76
CA ALA A 41 3.98 4.93 -20.76
C ALA A 41 4.83 4.30 -19.66
N VAL A 42 5.99 3.71 -20.01
CA VAL A 42 6.89 3.06 -19.05
C VAL A 42 7.36 4.02 -17.95
N PRO A 43 7.95 5.20 -18.25
CA PRO A 43 8.39 6.11 -17.20
C PRO A 43 7.22 6.69 -16.37
N ILE A 44 6.06 6.96 -16.99
CA ILE A 44 4.86 7.43 -16.27
C ILE A 44 4.38 6.37 -15.27
N MET A 45 4.36 5.09 -15.68
CA MET A 45 3.94 4.00 -14.80
C MET A 45 4.91 3.78 -13.64
N TRP A 46 6.22 3.88 -13.89
CA TRP A 46 7.23 3.85 -12.83
C TRP A 46 7.11 5.04 -11.88
N PHE A 47 6.82 6.23 -12.40
CA PHE A 47 6.58 7.42 -11.59
C PHE A 47 5.37 7.24 -10.65
N ILE A 48 4.21 6.81 -11.17
CA ILE A 48 3.02 6.55 -10.36
C ILE A 48 3.29 5.44 -9.33
N THR A 49 4.06 4.41 -9.69
CA THR A 49 4.45 3.34 -8.75
C THR A 49 5.23 3.89 -7.55
N ILE A 50 6.19 4.80 -7.79
CA ILE A 50 6.95 5.46 -6.72
C ILE A 50 6.03 6.34 -5.87
N VAL A 51 5.10 7.08 -6.48
CA VAL A 51 4.13 7.90 -5.74
C VAL A 51 3.21 7.03 -4.87
N CYS A 52 2.71 5.90 -5.39
CA CYS A 52 1.93 4.94 -4.62
C CYS A 52 2.72 4.34 -3.45
N PHE A 53 4.02 4.07 -3.65
CA PHE A 53 4.92 3.61 -2.60
C PHE A 53 5.03 4.63 -1.46
N VAL A 54 5.32 5.89 -1.79
CA VAL A 54 5.48 6.97 -0.81
C VAL A 54 4.17 7.24 -0.08
N ALA A 55 3.03 7.19 -0.77
CA ALA A 55 1.72 7.39 -0.18
C ALA A 55 1.39 6.31 0.87
N GLN A 56 1.62 5.05 0.54
CA GLN A 56 1.41 3.93 1.47
C GLN A 56 2.37 3.98 2.65
N ARG A 57 3.65 4.28 2.39
CA ARG A 57 4.65 4.51 3.42
C ARG A 57 4.18 5.58 4.41
N SER A 58 3.76 6.74 3.91
CA SER A 58 3.29 7.87 4.72
C SER A 58 2.10 7.50 5.61
N ALA A 59 1.14 6.76 5.07
CA ALA A 59 0.00 6.26 5.84
C ALA A 59 0.43 5.33 6.98
N ASP A 60 1.40 4.43 6.75
CA ASP A 60 1.96 3.55 7.79
C ASP A 60 2.67 4.33 8.90
N TRP A 61 3.41 5.40 8.56
CA TRP A 61 4.07 6.27 9.56
C TRP A 61 3.06 7.01 10.43
N MET A 62 1.96 7.50 9.85
CA MET A 62 0.92 8.21 10.59
C MET A 62 0.05 7.30 11.46
N HIS A 63 -0.21 6.06 11.02
CA HIS A 63 -0.97 5.08 11.82
C HIS A 63 -0.13 4.39 12.90
N GLY A 64 1.21 4.43 12.81
CA GLY A 64 2.12 3.92 13.84
C GLY A 64 2.31 4.85 15.05
N GLN A 65 1.89 6.11 14.97
CA GLN A 65 2.00 7.09 16.06
C GLN A 65 0.78 7.15 17.00
N ASP A 66 -0.32 6.47 16.69
CA ASP A 66 -1.58 6.56 17.46
C ASP A 66 -1.95 5.30 18.26
N HIS A 67 -0.94 4.57 18.75
CA HIS A 67 -1.11 3.58 19.82
C HIS A 67 -0.21 3.89 21.03
N SER A 68 -0.14 5.16 21.42
CA SER A 68 0.24 5.56 22.78
C SER A 68 -0.97 6.05 23.61
N HIS A 69 -2.21 5.82 23.16
CA HIS A 69 -3.35 6.11 24.03
C HIS A 69 -4.46 5.06 23.98
N LYS A 70 -4.75 4.58 25.19
CA LYS A 70 -5.81 3.66 25.58
C LYS A 70 -5.59 2.21 25.15
N SER A 71 -4.91 1.50 26.06
CA SER A 71 -5.44 0.25 26.61
C SER A 71 -6.97 0.34 26.64
N ALA A 72 -7.63 -0.31 25.69
CA ALA A 72 -9.03 -0.63 25.81
C ALA A 72 -9.14 -1.63 26.96
N LYS A 73 -9.06 -1.13 28.20
CA LYS A 73 -9.71 -1.77 29.34
C LYS A 73 -11.15 -1.94 28.88
N LYS A 74 -11.49 -3.16 28.46
CA LYS A 74 -12.84 -3.58 28.13
C LYS A 74 -13.65 -3.40 29.40
N LEU A 75 -14.29 -2.24 29.55
CA LEU A 75 -15.16 -1.96 30.69
C LEU A 75 -16.42 -2.81 30.47
N VAL A 76 -16.41 -4.02 31.00
CA VAL A 76 -17.59 -4.88 31.05
C VAL A 76 -18.54 -4.26 32.06
N TYR A 77 -19.66 -3.72 31.59
CA TYR A 77 -20.77 -3.31 32.44
C TYR A 77 -21.57 -4.55 32.82
N THR A 78 -21.33 -5.09 34.00
CA THR A 78 -22.29 -5.99 34.67
C THR A 78 -23.43 -5.14 35.23
N SER A 79 -24.67 -5.60 35.12
CA SER A 79 -25.91 -4.89 35.53
C SER A 79 -25.95 -4.43 37.01
N ASP A 80 -24.97 -4.82 37.83
CA ASP A 80 -24.80 -4.44 39.23
C ASP A 80 -23.88 -3.21 39.46
N GLY A 81 -23.42 -2.53 38.41
CA GLY A 81 -22.78 -1.21 38.52
C GLY A 81 -21.41 -1.15 39.22
N LYS A 82 -20.71 -2.28 39.41
CA LYS A 82 -19.36 -2.31 39.98
C LYS A 82 -18.30 -2.54 38.91
N THR A 83 -17.35 -1.60 38.81
CA THR A 83 -16.14 -1.73 37.98
C THR A 83 -15.05 -2.45 38.78
N THR A 84 -14.79 -3.73 38.46
CA THR A 84 -13.63 -4.43 39.05
C THR A 84 -12.41 -4.26 38.14
N ASN A 85 -11.29 -3.83 38.71
CA ASN A 85 -9.99 -3.91 38.06
C ASN A 85 -9.38 -5.26 38.44
N GLU A 86 -9.49 -6.24 37.56
CA GLU A 86 -8.68 -7.46 37.71
C GLU A 86 -7.21 -7.09 37.48
N LYS A 87 -6.40 -7.38 38.49
CA LYS A 87 -5.08 -6.84 38.74
C LYS A 87 -4.04 -7.82 38.21
N SER A 88 -3.08 -7.26 37.47
CA SER A 88 -1.67 -7.67 37.32
C SER A 88 -1.35 -9.10 36.91
#